data_AF-A0A662IPQ8-F1
#
_entry.id   AF-A0A662IPQ8-F1
#
_cell.length_a   1.000
_cell.length_b   1.000
_cell.length_c   1.000
_cell.angle_alpha   90.00
_cell.angle_beta   90.00
_cell.angle_gamma   90.00
#
_symmetry.space_group_name_H-M   'P 1'
#
loop_
_entity.id
_entity.type
_entity.pdbx_description
1 polymer ?
#
loop_
_entity_poly.entity_id
_entity_poly.type
_entity_poly.pdbx_seq_one_letter_code
_entity_poly.pdbx_strand_id
1 'polypeptide(L)'
;MAALIPPHEIAKKLKADNIKGFDFILTPALISGDVSIIEREVGIPTFKGPIHAADLPYVLPLLGKIELSRTEAACRILSLNRGFEDEEELKIIEEELKHSAFFDIAGVPIAKGSLRVVAEITFAPNKGVEGTLAEAREFKDVGADIIDIGMIAGDNKPDTAYELVKAVKSEIGGAISIDSLMPSEIMAAVNAGADLVISVDRGTIGELGELPRDVALVVIPTDVKRGYYPSTIDEKIKGLEKVIDLAKSMGFKKIIADPILSPPLQPSLLESLAAYYEFSKRHPDIPLMMGVGNATELMDVDSIGINGLMAAIAAELDISMLLTTEASNKTRGCVKELCIAVKMAKLSKRRSKPMKDLSLSLLAIKDKRDLTLPPTAIEVREPVKASRKASRTPDPAGYIKITIDKKRGVILASHFKAGKLTCTLEGSKAEDIYDELIKRGLITTLDHAAYVGKELYKAELALKLGKSYVQDEDLDFGFTSKS
;
A
#
# COMPACT_ATOMS: atom_id res chain seq x y z
N MET A 1 10.59 32.55 10.52
CA MET A 1 10.28 34.00 10.43
C MET A 1 10.19 34.55 9.00
N ALA A 2 10.94 34.04 8.00
CA ALA A 2 10.89 34.60 6.64
C ALA A 2 9.60 34.33 5.83
N ALA A 3 8.73 33.42 6.27
CA ALA A 3 7.46 33.09 5.59
C ALA A 3 6.43 34.24 5.56
N LEU A 4 6.62 35.27 6.39
CA LEU A 4 5.68 36.39 6.54
C LEU A 4 6.13 37.67 5.82
N ILE A 5 7.29 37.67 5.17
CA ILE A 5 7.82 38.86 4.47
C ILE A 5 7.30 38.85 3.04
N PRO A 6 6.50 39.84 2.61
CA PRO A 6 6.02 39.92 1.25
C PRO A 6 7.18 40.09 0.24
N PRO A 7 7.06 39.56 -0.99
CA PRO A 7 8.10 39.68 -2.02
C PRO A 7 8.59 41.12 -2.30
N HIS A 8 7.72 42.12 -2.16
CA HIS A 8 8.09 43.53 -2.40
C HIS A 8 9.05 44.10 -1.36
N GLU A 9 8.93 43.71 -0.08
CA GLU A 9 9.85 44.14 0.97
C GLU A 9 11.24 43.52 0.78
N ILE A 10 11.27 42.26 0.33
CA ILE A 10 12.52 41.58 -0.02
C ILE A 10 13.20 42.32 -1.20
N ALA A 11 12.45 42.61 -2.25
CA ALA A 11 12.95 43.33 -3.42
C ALA A 11 13.56 44.69 -3.04
N LYS A 12 12.85 45.47 -2.21
CA LYS A 12 13.30 46.78 -1.73
C LYS A 12 14.60 46.71 -0.93
N LYS A 13 14.72 45.72 -0.04
CA LYS A 13 15.93 45.52 0.77
C LYS A 13 17.12 45.11 -0.09
N LEU A 14 16.95 44.13 -0.97
CA LEU A 14 18.01 43.66 -1.86
C LEU A 14 18.49 44.77 -2.83
N LYS A 15 17.58 45.60 -3.32
CA LYS A 15 17.91 46.77 -4.14
C LYS A 15 18.71 47.83 -3.37
N ALA A 16 18.31 48.11 -2.13
CA ALA A 16 19.04 49.03 -1.25
C ALA A 16 20.46 48.53 -0.92
N ASP A 17 20.62 47.21 -0.77
CA ASP A 17 21.91 46.56 -0.52
C ASP A 17 22.77 46.43 -1.80
N ASN A 18 22.26 46.84 -2.96
CA ASN A 18 22.95 46.87 -4.27
C ASN A 18 23.63 45.53 -4.63
N ILE A 19 22.91 44.42 -4.42
CA ILE A 19 23.44 43.08 -4.67
C ILE A 19 23.75 42.85 -6.15
N LYS A 20 24.92 42.28 -6.43
CA LYS A 20 25.42 41.97 -7.79
C LYS A 20 26.26 40.69 -7.76
N GLY A 21 26.42 40.05 -8.92
CA GLY A 21 27.33 38.91 -9.09
C GLY A 21 26.76 37.55 -8.68
N PHE A 22 25.45 37.44 -8.51
CA PHE A 22 24.77 36.16 -8.27
C PHE A 22 24.07 35.70 -9.56
N ASP A 23 24.11 34.40 -9.85
CA ASP A 23 23.44 33.82 -11.03
C ASP A 23 21.91 33.81 -10.90
N PHE A 24 21.40 33.63 -9.67
CA PHE A 24 19.98 33.66 -9.34
C PHE A 24 19.79 33.86 -7.82
N ILE A 25 18.54 34.11 -7.41
CA ILE A 25 18.10 34.25 -6.02
C ILE A 25 17.07 33.14 -5.72
N LEU A 26 17.25 32.42 -4.62
CA LEU A 26 16.23 31.51 -4.08
C LEU A 26 15.58 32.13 -2.85
N THR A 27 14.26 32.33 -2.91
CA THR A 27 13.49 32.79 -1.76
C THR A 27 12.98 31.60 -0.94
N PRO A 28 12.75 31.75 0.37
CA PRO A 28 11.97 30.79 1.14
C PRO A 28 10.62 30.46 0.47
N ALA A 29 10.27 29.18 0.34
CA ALA A 29 9.09 28.80 -0.46
C ALA A 29 7.75 29.24 0.13
N LEU A 30 7.69 29.40 1.46
CA LEU A 30 6.48 29.78 2.20
C LEU A 30 6.11 31.26 2.03
N ILE A 31 6.96 32.07 1.38
CA ILE A 31 6.58 33.44 1.01
C ILE A 31 5.39 33.39 0.07
N SER A 32 4.35 34.16 0.38
CA SER A 32 3.14 34.24 -0.41
C SER A 32 3.37 35.06 -1.70
N GLY A 33 2.70 34.64 -2.77
CA GLY A 33 2.74 35.33 -4.06
C GLY A 33 3.89 34.94 -4.98
N ASP A 34 3.97 35.66 -6.09
CA ASP A 34 4.94 35.50 -7.18
C ASP A 34 6.22 36.31 -6.91
N VAL A 35 7.36 35.64 -6.92
CA VAL A 35 8.66 36.26 -6.63
C VAL A 35 9.31 36.94 -7.84
N SER A 36 8.67 36.94 -9.01
CA SER A 36 9.07 37.70 -10.21
C SER A 36 9.27 39.18 -9.94
N ILE A 37 8.63 39.74 -8.90
CA ILE A 37 8.81 41.14 -8.51
C ILE A 37 10.24 41.44 -8.02
N ILE A 38 10.92 40.48 -7.40
CA ILE A 38 12.30 40.65 -6.94
C ILE A 38 13.25 40.69 -8.13
N GLU A 39 13.04 39.78 -9.09
CA GLU A 39 13.80 39.74 -10.35
C GLU A 39 13.66 41.06 -11.13
N ARG A 40 12.45 41.62 -11.21
CA ARG A 40 12.21 42.92 -11.87
C ARG A 40 12.94 44.10 -11.21
N GLU A 41 13.10 44.08 -9.89
CA GLU A 41 13.70 45.19 -9.15
C GLU A 41 15.23 45.12 -9.08
N VAL A 42 15.79 43.91 -9.06
CA VAL A 42 17.22 43.66 -8.84
C VAL A 42 17.94 43.23 -10.13
N GLY A 43 17.21 42.69 -11.11
CA GLY A 43 17.78 42.21 -12.37
C GLY A 43 18.47 40.85 -12.29
N ILE A 44 18.25 40.10 -11.20
CA ILE A 44 18.80 38.75 -10.99
C ILE A 44 17.64 37.73 -11.03
N PRO A 45 17.72 36.65 -11.84
CA PRO A 45 16.69 35.62 -11.90
C PRO A 45 16.26 35.15 -10.51
N THR A 46 14.96 35.16 -10.20
CA THR A 46 14.50 34.85 -8.84
C THR A 46 13.44 33.75 -8.86
N PHE A 47 13.66 32.72 -8.04
CA PHE A 47 12.79 31.55 -7.94
C PHE A 47 12.45 31.23 -6.49
N LYS A 48 11.38 30.47 -6.28
CA LYS A 48 11.10 29.88 -4.97
C LYS A 48 12.02 28.70 -4.74
N GLY A 49 12.74 28.74 -3.63
CA GLY A 49 13.52 27.63 -3.11
C GLY A 49 12.65 26.52 -2.50
N PRO A 50 13.25 25.57 -1.77
CA PRO A 50 12.49 24.55 -1.05
C PRO A 50 11.75 25.13 0.17
N ILE A 51 10.69 24.43 0.62
CA ILE A 51 9.95 24.77 1.86
C ILE A 51 10.89 24.70 3.06
N HIS A 52 11.73 23.67 3.10
CA HIS A 52 12.70 23.44 4.16
C HIS A 52 14.11 23.72 3.66
N ALA A 53 14.88 24.54 4.39
CA ALA A 53 16.26 24.85 4.01
C ALA A 53 17.16 23.58 3.96
N ALA A 54 16.82 22.55 4.72
CA ALA A 54 17.48 21.25 4.70
C ALA A 54 17.44 20.55 3.34
N ASP A 55 16.53 20.94 2.44
CA ASP A 55 16.44 20.37 1.09
C ASP A 55 17.42 21.02 0.10
N LEU A 56 18.05 22.15 0.44
CA LEU A 56 18.95 22.89 -0.47
C LEU A 56 20.07 22.01 -1.07
N PRO A 57 20.79 21.15 -0.32
CA PRO A 57 21.82 20.28 -0.88
C PRO A 57 21.29 19.32 -1.97
N TYR A 58 19.98 19.05 -2.02
CA TYR A 58 19.35 18.21 -3.04
C TYR A 58 18.77 19.02 -4.20
N VAL A 59 18.38 20.27 -3.97
CA VAL A 59 17.89 21.18 -5.02
C VAL A 59 19.04 21.73 -5.84
N LEU A 60 20.13 22.16 -5.18
CA LEU A 60 21.25 22.83 -5.83
C LEU A 60 21.90 22.01 -6.97
N PRO A 61 22.14 20.68 -6.84
CA PRO A 61 22.73 19.88 -7.92
C PRO A 61 21.82 19.69 -9.14
N LEU A 62 20.54 20.03 -9.04
CA LEU A 62 19.54 19.90 -10.10
C LEU A 62 19.31 21.22 -10.84
N LEU A 63 19.91 22.32 -10.38
CA LEU A 63 19.87 23.60 -11.06
C LEU A 63 20.48 23.49 -12.46
N GLY A 64 19.78 24.02 -13.46
CA GLY A 64 20.13 23.89 -14.87
C GLY A 64 19.65 22.59 -15.53
N LYS A 65 19.13 21.62 -14.77
CA LYS A 65 18.46 20.41 -15.29
C LYS A 65 16.95 20.47 -15.16
N ILE A 66 16.45 21.30 -14.24
CA ILE A 66 15.02 21.51 -13.99
C ILE A 66 14.72 23.00 -14.05
N GLU A 67 13.52 23.34 -14.47
CA GLU A 67 13.01 24.71 -14.42
C GLU A 67 12.37 24.97 -13.06
N LEU A 68 12.90 25.93 -12.30
CA LEU A 68 12.34 26.33 -11.01
C LEU A 68 11.16 27.29 -11.21
N SER A 69 10.20 27.27 -10.28
CA SER A 69 9.02 28.14 -10.34
C SER A 69 9.22 29.42 -9.54
N ARG A 70 8.50 30.46 -9.96
CA ARG A 70 8.39 31.74 -9.24
C ARG A 70 7.21 31.75 -8.26
N THR A 71 6.35 30.74 -8.31
CA THR A 71 5.13 30.64 -7.49
C THR A 71 5.07 29.35 -6.67
N GLU A 72 5.63 28.25 -7.17
CA GLU A 72 5.66 26.93 -6.52
C GLU A 72 7.01 26.63 -5.86
N ALA A 73 6.97 25.90 -4.73
CA ALA A 73 8.17 25.50 -4.01
C ALA A 73 9.05 24.52 -4.80
N ALA A 74 10.37 24.70 -4.77
CA ALA A 74 11.31 23.81 -5.48
C ALA A 74 11.16 22.33 -5.07
N CYS A 75 10.92 22.03 -3.79
CA CYS A 75 10.73 20.65 -3.33
C CYS A 75 9.46 19.99 -3.89
N ARG A 76 8.39 20.77 -4.14
CA ARG A 76 7.17 20.27 -4.79
C ARG A 76 7.43 19.96 -6.25
N ILE A 77 8.10 20.87 -6.97
CA ILE A 77 8.49 20.64 -8.38
C ILE A 77 9.35 19.38 -8.51
N LEU A 78 10.32 19.21 -7.62
CA LEU A 78 11.18 18.02 -7.59
C LEU A 78 10.41 16.73 -7.34
N SER A 79 9.49 16.73 -6.37
CA SER A 79 8.67 15.55 -6.08
C SER A 79 7.71 15.23 -7.23
N LEU A 80 7.10 16.26 -7.84
CA LEU A 80 6.20 16.12 -8.97
C LEU A 80 6.92 15.61 -10.22
N ASN A 81 8.10 16.17 -10.53
CA ASN A 81 8.90 15.72 -11.67
C ASN A 81 9.33 14.26 -11.50
N ARG A 82 9.84 13.87 -10.31
CA ARG A 82 10.18 12.46 -10.06
C ARG A 82 8.98 11.54 -10.12
N GLY A 83 7.83 11.98 -9.60
CA GLY A 83 6.58 11.21 -9.70
C GLY A 83 6.18 10.99 -11.16
N PHE A 84 6.23 12.04 -11.97
CA PHE A 84 5.95 11.98 -13.40
C PHE A 84 6.92 11.05 -14.15
N GLU A 85 8.23 11.18 -13.90
CA GLU A 85 9.27 10.32 -14.48
C GLU A 85 9.06 8.84 -14.11
N ASP A 86 8.81 8.56 -12.83
CA ASP A 86 8.51 7.20 -12.34
C ASP A 86 7.24 6.64 -13.00
N GLU A 87 6.18 7.44 -13.15
CA GLU A 87 4.93 7.01 -13.80
C GLU A 87 5.08 6.77 -15.31
N GLU A 88 5.82 7.63 -16.01
CA GLU A 88 6.09 7.46 -17.45
C GLU A 88 6.92 6.21 -17.71
N GLU A 89 7.98 5.99 -16.92
CA GLU A 89 8.82 4.81 -17.02
C GLU A 89 8.04 3.52 -16.69
N LEU A 90 7.14 3.56 -15.71
CA LEU A 90 6.21 2.44 -15.44
C LEU A 90 5.32 2.15 -16.65
N LYS A 91 4.76 3.16 -17.32
CA LYS A 91 3.94 2.96 -18.53
C LYS A 91 4.73 2.29 -19.66
N ILE A 92 5.98 2.70 -19.86
CA ILE A 92 6.88 2.08 -20.85
C ILE A 92 7.15 0.61 -20.48
N ILE A 93 7.45 0.33 -19.21
CA ILE A 93 7.62 -1.05 -18.71
C ILE A 93 6.36 -1.87 -18.99
N GLU A 94 5.17 -1.37 -18.68
CA GLU A 94 3.91 -2.08 -18.91
C GLU A 94 3.66 -2.38 -20.40
N GLU A 95 4.01 -1.45 -21.29
CA GLU A 95 3.87 -1.67 -22.73
C GLU A 95 4.85 -2.73 -23.26
N GLU A 96 6.10 -2.72 -22.80
CA GLU A 96 7.09 -3.76 -23.15
C GLU A 96 6.69 -5.16 -22.63
N LEU A 97 6.07 -5.22 -21.45
CA LEU A 97 5.57 -6.48 -20.88
C LEU A 97 4.45 -7.09 -21.72
N LYS A 98 3.63 -6.28 -22.42
CA LYS A 98 2.62 -6.81 -23.36
C LYS A 98 3.25 -7.52 -24.55
N HIS A 99 4.37 -7.00 -25.05
CA HIS A 99 5.06 -7.55 -26.22
C HIS A 99 5.90 -8.79 -25.88
N SER A 100 6.33 -8.92 -24.63
CA SER A 100 7.13 -10.05 -24.13
C SER A 100 6.33 -11.07 -23.31
N ALA A 101 4.99 -10.94 -23.29
CA ALA A 101 4.11 -11.85 -22.55
C ALA A 101 4.12 -13.27 -23.11
N PHE A 102 4.13 -14.26 -22.22
CA PHE A 102 3.87 -15.66 -22.56
C PHE A 102 2.43 -15.83 -23.06
N PHE A 103 1.49 -15.15 -22.38
CA PHE A 103 0.06 -15.10 -22.68
C PHE A 103 -0.61 -13.98 -21.86
N ASP A 104 -1.89 -13.72 -22.10
CA ASP A 104 -2.72 -12.86 -21.26
C ASP A 104 -3.80 -13.66 -20.49
N ILE A 105 -4.18 -13.10 -19.33
CA ILE A 105 -5.33 -13.53 -18.52
C ILE A 105 -6.31 -12.37 -18.52
N ALA A 106 -7.35 -12.43 -19.35
CA ALA A 106 -8.35 -11.36 -19.51
C ALA A 106 -7.74 -9.96 -19.69
N GLY A 107 -6.72 -9.85 -20.54
CA GLY A 107 -6.01 -8.61 -20.81
C GLY A 107 -4.87 -8.26 -19.84
N VAL A 108 -4.62 -9.08 -18.81
CA VAL A 108 -3.45 -8.95 -17.93
C VAL A 108 -2.27 -9.74 -18.53
N PRO A 109 -1.22 -9.10 -19.05
CA PRO A 109 -0.12 -9.81 -19.68
C PRO A 109 0.78 -10.45 -18.64
N ILE A 110 0.99 -11.76 -18.79
CA ILE A 110 1.86 -12.57 -17.94
C ILE A 110 3.20 -12.73 -18.64
N ALA A 111 4.19 -12.00 -18.16
CA ALA A 111 5.55 -12.00 -18.70
C ALA A 111 6.58 -12.21 -17.58
N LYS A 112 7.79 -12.59 -17.97
CA LYS A 112 8.92 -12.72 -17.05
C LYS A 112 9.17 -11.39 -16.32
N GLY A 113 9.15 -11.40 -14.98
CA GLY A 113 9.31 -10.18 -14.18
C GLY A 113 8.14 -9.18 -14.28
N SER A 114 6.97 -9.60 -14.78
CA SER A 114 5.79 -8.72 -14.85
C SER A 114 5.18 -8.39 -13.48
N LEU A 115 5.47 -9.20 -12.45
CA LEU A 115 5.11 -8.97 -11.04
C LEU A 115 3.64 -8.56 -10.84
N ARG A 116 2.70 -9.22 -11.52
CA ARG A 116 1.27 -8.95 -11.39
C ARG A 116 0.80 -9.25 -9.97
N VAL A 117 0.07 -8.32 -9.36
CA VAL A 117 -0.48 -8.50 -8.02
C VAL A 117 -1.81 -9.21 -8.12
N VAL A 118 -1.88 -10.38 -7.50
CA VAL A 118 -3.10 -11.16 -7.28
C VAL A 118 -3.54 -10.92 -5.84
N ALA A 119 -4.73 -10.35 -5.68
CA ALA A 119 -5.28 -10.01 -4.37
C ALA A 119 -6.39 -10.99 -3.98
N GLU A 120 -6.11 -11.82 -2.98
CA GLU A 120 -7.03 -12.84 -2.51
C GLU A 120 -8.02 -12.29 -1.47
N ILE A 121 -9.30 -12.49 -1.77
CA ILE A 121 -10.39 -12.31 -0.83
C ILE A 121 -10.57 -13.63 -0.07
N THR A 122 -9.92 -13.73 1.08
CA THR A 122 -9.97 -14.92 1.93
C THR A 122 -11.39 -15.19 2.46
N PHE A 123 -11.74 -16.47 2.55
CA PHE A 123 -13.03 -16.94 3.06
C PHE A 123 -14.23 -16.26 2.41
N ALA A 124 -14.18 -16.02 1.10
CA ALA A 124 -15.23 -15.32 0.35
C ALA A 124 -16.65 -15.88 0.59
N PRO A 125 -16.86 -17.21 0.70
CA PRO A 125 -18.18 -17.77 1.03
C PRO A 125 -18.78 -17.25 2.35
N ASN A 126 -17.95 -16.94 3.36
CA ASN A 126 -18.43 -16.43 4.65
C ASN A 126 -18.78 -14.93 4.59
N LYS A 127 -18.16 -14.20 3.67
CA LYS A 127 -18.41 -12.77 3.45
C LYS A 127 -19.69 -12.53 2.64
N GLY A 128 -20.08 -13.52 1.83
CA GLY A 128 -21.18 -13.40 0.89
C GLY A 128 -20.88 -12.40 -0.22
N VAL A 129 -21.81 -12.29 -1.19
CA VAL A 129 -21.61 -11.47 -2.40
C VAL A 129 -21.29 -10.02 -2.07
N GLU A 130 -22.04 -9.37 -1.16
CA GLU A 130 -21.82 -7.96 -0.82
C GLU A 130 -20.44 -7.70 -0.19
N GLY A 131 -20.01 -8.56 0.74
CA GLY A 131 -18.71 -8.44 1.40
C GLY A 131 -17.55 -8.69 0.44
N THR A 132 -17.67 -9.72 -0.40
CA THR A 132 -16.69 -10.02 -1.45
C THR A 132 -16.58 -8.89 -2.46
N LEU A 133 -17.70 -8.31 -2.90
CA LEU A 133 -17.68 -7.16 -3.83
C LEU A 133 -17.04 -5.92 -3.20
N ALA A 134 -17.30 -5.65 -1.92
CA ALA A 134 -16.69 -4.52 -1.23
C ALA A 134 -15.15 -4.62 -1.20
N GLU A 135 -14.61 -5.77 -0.84
CA GLU A 135 -13.15 -6.01 -0.83
C GLU A 135 -12.57 -6.05 -2.25
N ALA A 136 -13.27 -6.64 -3.22
CA ALA A 136 -12.83 -6.65 -4.61
C ALA A 136 -12.68 -5.23 -5.18
N ARG A 137 -13.60 -4.31 -4.85
CA ARG A 137 -13.49 -2.89 -5.24
C ARG A 137 -12.28 -2.23 -4.59
N GLU A 138 -12.09 -2.44 -3.28
CA GLU A 138 -10.94 -1.89 -2.55
C GLU A 138 -9.61 -2.37 -3.15
N PHE A 139 -9.47 -3.67 -3.41
CA PHE A 139 -8.28 -4.26 -4.01
C PHE A 139 -8.03 -3.76 -5.43
N LYS A 140 -9.10 -3.57 -6.22
CA LYS A 140 -8.99 -2.99 -7.55
C LYS A 140 -8.52 -1.53 -7.50
N ASP A 141 -9.07 -0.73 -6.59
CA ASP A 141 -8.76 0.69 -6.43
C ASP A 141 -7.31 0.93 -5.99
N VAL A 142 -6.75 0.05 -5.16
CA VAL A 142 -5.33 0.14 -4.73
C VAL A 142 -4.35 -0.38 -5.79
N GLY A 143 -4.86 -1.04 -6.85
CA GLY A 143 -4.09 -1.40 -8.03
C GLY A 143 -3.79 -2.89 -8.21
N ALA A 144 -4.59 -3.79 -7.63
CA ALA A 144 -4.49 -5.22 -7.92
C ALA A 144 -4.76 -5.50 -9.41
N ASP A 145 -3.94 -6.36 -10.02
CA ASP A 145 -4.08 -6.77 -11.41
C ASP A 145 -5.18 -7.83 -11.56
N ILE A 146 -5.25 -8.77 -10.62
CA ILE A 146 -6.17 -9.92 -10.59
C ILE A 146 -6.85 -10.00 -9.22
N ILE A 147 -8.16 -10.21 -9.20
CA ILE A 147 -8.92 -10.48 -7.98
C ILE A 147 -9.09 -12.00 -7.83
N ASP A 148 -8.66 -12.53 -6.70
CA ASP A 148 -8.74 -13.95 -6.41
C ASP A 148 -9.82 -14.25 -5.36
N ILE A 149 -10.65 -15.23 -5.66
CA ILE A 149 -11.74 -15.68 -4.78
C ILE A 149 -11.27 -16.90 -4.01
N GLY A 150 -10.88 -16.70 -2.76
CA GLY A 150 -10.43 -17.77 -1.86
C GLY A 150 -11.60 -18.57 -1.30
N MET A 151 -11.69 -19.84 -1.70
CA MET A 151 -12.70 -20.79 -1.18
C MET A 151 -12.28 -21.37 0.17
N ILE A 152 -13.18 -22.13 0.81
CA ILE A 152 -12.94 -22.70 2.14
C ILE A 152 -12.55 -24.16 2.01
N ALA A 153 -11.38 -24.53 2.53
CA ALA A 153 -10.95 -25.91 2.54
C ALA A 153 -11.93 -26.82 3.31
N GLY A 154 -12.31 -27.94 2.70
CA GLY A 154 -13.14 -28.98 3.33
C GLY A 154 -14.66 -28.79 3.23
N ASP A 155 -15.13 -27.70 2.64
CA ASP A 155 -16.57 -27.41 2.47
C ASP A 155 -16.87 -27.16 0.98
N ASN A 156 -17.41 -28.17 0.29
CA ASN A 156 -17.64 -28.12 -1.15
C ASN A 156 -18.92 -27.32 -1.50
N LYS A 157 -18.75 -26.11 -2.04
CA LYS A 157 -19.83 -25.15 -2.34
C LYS A 157 -19.77 -24.64 -3.80
N PRO A 158 -20.07 -25.49 -4.80
CA PRO A 158 -19.99 -25.10 -6.21
C PRO A 158 -20.95 -23.97 -6.57
N ASP A 159 -22.16 -23.97 -6.03
CA ASP A 159 -23.14 -22.90 -6.29
C ASP A 159 -22.65 -21.55 -5.76
N THR A 160 -22.06 -21.53 -4.56
CA THR A 160 -21.46 -20.31 -3.99
C THR A 160 -20.27 -19.84 -4.81
N ALA A 161 -19.40 -20.75 -5.28
CA ALA A 161 -18.29 -20.39 -6.16
C ALA A 161 -18.79 -19.73 -7.46
N TYR A 162 -19.83 -20.30 -8.08
CA TYR A 162 -20.46 -19.73 -9.27
C TYR A 162 -21.03 -18.33 -8.98
N GLU A 163 -21.80 -18.17 -7.91
CA GLU A 163 -22.43 -16.91 -7.53
C GLU A 163 -21.41 -15.80 -7.26
N LEU A 164 -20.37 -16.08 -6.47
CA LEU A 164 -19.33 -15.13 -6.12
C LEU A 164 -18.54 -14.69 -7.35
N VAL A 165 -18.05 -15.63 -8.16
CA VAL A 165 -17.28 -15.31 -9.37
C VAL A 165 -18.13 -14.52 -10.35
N LYS A 166 -19.40 -14.92 -10.57
CA LYS A 166 -20.30 -14.22 -11.48
C LYS A 166 -20.55 -12.77 -11.03
N ALA A 167 -20.79 -12.56 -9.74
CA ALA A 167 -21.02 -11.23 -9.20
C ALA A 167 -19.78 -10.34 -9.36
N VAL A 168 -18.61 -10.83 -8.96
CA VAL A 168 -17.35 -10.07 -9.06
C VAL A 168 -16.99 -9.80 -10.52
N LYS A 169 -17.11 -10.80 -11.40
CA LYS A 169 -16.85 -10.62 -12.84
C LYS A 169 -17.78 -9.58 -13.48
N SER A 170 -19.06 -9.56 -13.07
CA SER A 170 -20.05 -8.63 -13.61
C SER A 170 -19.87 -7.19 -13.12
N GLU A 171 -19.51 -7.00 -11.85
CA GLU A 171 -19.44 -5.65 -11.24
C GLU A 171 -18.05 -5.03 -11.28
N ILE A 172 -17.00 -5.84 -11.11
CA ILE A 172 -15.61 -5.37 -11.05
C ILE A 172 -14.94 -5.50 -12.42
N GLY A 173 -15.25 -6.58 -13.15
CA GLY A 173 -14.61 -6.89 -14.42
C GLY A 173 -13.13 -7.27 -14.28
N GLY A 174 -12.42 -7.32 -15.42
CA GLY A 174 -11.01 -7.71 -15.47
C GLY A 174 -10.77 -9.20 -15.26
N ALA A 175 -9.55 -9.55 -14.84
CA ALA A 175 -9.12 -10.91 -14.57
C ALA A 175 -9.55 -11.36 -13.18
N ILE A 176 -10.29 -12.47 -13.13
CA ILE A 176 -10.79 -13.08 -11.90
C ILE A 176 -10.24 -14.49 -11.78
N SER A 177 -9.73 -14.85 -10.60
CA SER A 177 -9.30 -16.21 -10.29
C SER A 177 -10.12 -16.85 -9.19
N ILE A 178 -10.04 -18.18 -9.14
CA ILE A 178 -10.60 -19.02 -8.09
C ILE A 178 -9.45 -19.83 -7.45
N ASP A 179 -9.32 -19.75 -6.13
CA ASP A 179 -8.44 -20.61 -5.34
C ASP A 179 -9.27 -21.69 -4.63
N SER A 180 -9.22 -22.90 -5.19
CA SER A 180 -9.90 -24.08 -4.67
C SER A 180 -9.21 -25.36 -5.12
N LEU A 181 -9.26 -26.39 -4.27
CA LEU A 181 -8.83 -27.75 -4.57
C LEU A 181 -9.99 -28.68 -4.97
N MET A 182 -11.22 -28.17 -5.01
CA MET A 182 -12.42 -28.96 -5.30
C MET A 182 -12.80 -28.83 -6.78
N PRO A 183 -12.74 -29.92 -7.58
CA PRO A 183 -13.07 -29.86 -9.00
C PRO A 183 -14.46 -29.28 -9.29
N SER A 184 -15.47 -29.59 -8.48
CA SER A 184 -16.82 -29.04 -8.67
C SER A 184 -16.87 -27.51 -8.48
N GLU A 185 -16.12 -26.95 -7.54
CA GLU A 185 -16.04 -25.49 -7.35
C GLU A 185 -15.30 -24.84 -8.50
N ILE A 186 -14.17 -25.43 -8.92
CA ILE A 186 -13.38 -24.95 -10.06
C ILE A 186 -14.23 -24.91 -11.33
N MET A 187 -14.92 -26.00 -11.65
CA MET A 187 -15.79 -26.09 -12.84
C MET A 187 -16.90 -25.03 -12.79
N ALA A 188 -17.54 -24.86 -11.62
CA ALA A 188 -18.59 -23.87 -11.43
C ALA A 188 -18.07 -22.43 -11.58
N ALA A 189 -16.93 -22.11 -10.96
CA ALA A 189 -16.28 -20.81 -11.07
C ALA A 189 -15.86 -20.47 -12.50
N VAL A 190 -15.27 -21.42 -13.24
CA VAL A 190 -14.87 -21.19 -14.63
C VAL A 190 -16.10 -21.00 -15.53
N ASN A 191 -17.18 -21.78 -15.30
CA ASN A 191 -18.45 -21.56 -15.99
C ASN A 191 -19.10 -20.20 -15.67
N ALA A 192 -18.80 -19.61 -14.51
CA ALA A 192 -19.22 -18.26 -14.13
C ALA A 192 -18.34 -17.14 -14.72
N GLY A 193 -17.17 -17.49 -15.28
CA GLY A 193 -16.26 -16.55 -15.95
C GLY A 193 -14.93 -16.31 -15.24
N ALA A 194 -14.48 -17.20 -14.35
CA ALA A 194 -13.10 -17.19 -13.86
C ALA A 194 -12.11 -17.47 -15.00
N ASP A 195 -11.03 -16.69 -15.05
CA ASP A 195 -10.00 -16.74 -16.10
C ASP A 195 -8.77 -17.55 -15.69
N LEU A 196 -8.61 -17.76 -14.37
CA LEU A 196 -7.45 -18.40 -13.75
C LEU A 196 -7.90 -19.30 -12.59
N VAL A 197 -7.33 -20.51 -12.51
CA VAL A 197 -7.48 -21.43 -11.38
C VAL A 197 -6.16 -21.51 -10.62
N ILE A 198 -6.20 -21.29 -9.32
CA ILE A 198 -5.04 -21.35 -8.43
C ILE A 198 -5.03 -22.67 -7.66
N SER A 199 -3.83 -23.10 -7.25
CA SER A 199 -3.59 -24.31 -6.44
C SER A 199 -3.91 -25.64 -7.13
N VAL A 200 -3.77 -25.75 -8.46
CA VAL A 200 -4.01 -27.02 -9.17
C VAL A 200 -2.89 -28.01 -8.91
N ASP A 201 -3.21 -29.10 -8.24
CA ASP A 201 -2.23 -30.11 -7.85
C ASP A 201 -2.42 -31.43 -8.61
N ARG A 202 -1.57 -32.42 -8.30
CA ARG A 202 -1.64 -33.74 -8.94
C ARG A 202 -2.96 -34.47 -8.70
N GLY A 203 -3.57 -34.29 -7.53
CA GLY A 203 -4.82 -34.93 -7.15
C GLY A 203 -6.04 -34.34 -7.85
N THR A 204 -5.92 -33.09 -8.35
CA THR A 204 -7.05 -32.32 -8.89
C THR A 204 -7.03 -32.27 -10.42
N ILE A 205 -5.85 -32.11 -11.03
CA ILE A 205 -5.70 -31.86 -12.48
C ILE A 205 -6.44 -32.86 -13.38
N GLY A 206 -6.46 -34.15 -13.02
CA GLY A 206 -7.08 -35.20 -13.84
C GLY A 206 -8.59 -35.07 -13.99
N GLU A 207 -9.25 -34.39 -13.06
CA GLU A 207 -10.70 -34.14 -13.06
C GLU A 207 -11.08 -32.85 -13.78
N LEU A 208 -10.10 -32.03 -14.17
CA LEU A 208 -10.31 -30.74 -14.85
C LEU A 208 -10.34 -30.88 -16.38
N GLY A 209 -10.52 -32.09 -16.90
CA GLY A 209 -10.49 -32.39 -18.33
C GLY A 209 -11.56 -31.66 -19.14
N GLU A 210 -12.65 -31.22 -18.52
CA GLU A 210 -13.75 -30.49 -19.16
C GLU A 210 -13.55 -28.97 -19.19
N LEU A 211 -12.53 -28.43 -18.50
CA LEU A 211 -12.29 -26.99 -18.50
C LEU A 211 -11.91 -26.48 -19.89
N PRO A 212 -12.33 -25.25 -20.26
CA PRO A 212 -11.84 -24.58 -21.46
C PRO A 212 -10.30 -24.53 -21.48
N ARG A 213 -9.67 -24.85 -22.60
CA ARG A 213 -8.19 -24.89 -22.73
C ARG A 213 -7.51 -23.52 -22.69
N ASP A 214 -8.31 -22.46 -22.75
CA ASP A 214 -7.84 -21.08 -22.64
C ASP A 214 -7.78 -20.56 -21.19
N VAL A 215 -8.32 -21.31 -20.22
CA VAL A 215 -8.18 -20.97 -18.79
C VAL A 215 -6.72 -21.12 -18.37
N ALA A 216 -6.24 -20.18 -17.56
CA ALA A 216 -4.91 -20.29 -16.95
C ALA A 216 -4.95 -21.19 -15.71
N LEU A 217 -3.88 -21.94 -15.49
CA LEU A 217 -3.71 -22.81 -14.33
C LEU A 217 -2.42 -22.47 -13.61
N VAL A 218 -2.49 -22.18 -12.30
CA VAL A 218 -1.34 -22.18 -11.41
C VAL A 218 -1.24 -23.57 -10.80
N VAL A 219 -0.14 -24.25 -11.10
CA VAL A 219 0.11 -25.61 -10.62
C VAL A 219 1.06 -25.62 -9.43
N ILE A 220 0.78 -26.51 -8.48
CA ILE A 220 1.55 -26.68 -7.25
C ILE A 220 2.05 -28.13 -7.11
N PRO A 221 3.17 -28.39 -6.39
CA PRO A 221 3.80 -29.71 -6.36
C PRO A 221 3.15 -30.73 -5.40
N THR A 222 1.98 -30.44 -4.84
CA THR A 222 1.30 -31.29 -3.86
C THR A 222 0.46 -32.39 -4.51
N ASP A 223 0.03 -33.34 -3.68
CA ASP A 223 -1.10 -34.25 -3.98
C ASP A 223 -1.93 -34.38 -2.69
N VAL A 224 -2.79 -33.39 -2.47
CA VAL A 224 -3.56 -33.20 -1.23
C VAL A 224 -4.51 -34.38 -1.01
N LYS A 225 -5.12 -34.92 -2.08
CA LYS A 225 -5.98 -36.11 -2.00
C LYS A 225 -5.25 -37.33 -1.43
N ARG A 226 -3.93 -37.42 -1.62
CA ARG A 226 -3.07 -38.48 -1.07
C ARG A 226 -2.27 -38.05 0.16
N GLY A 227 -2.45 -36.82 0.65
CA GLY A 227 -1.70 -36.27 1.78
C GLY A 227 -0.21 -36.07 1.50
N TYR A 228 0.19 -35.88 0.23
CA TYR A 228 1.58 -35.66 -0.14
C TYR A 228 1.91 -34.16 -0.18
N TYR A 229 2.85 -33.77 0.67
CA TYR A 229 3.38 -32.40 0.75
C TYR A 229 4.90 -32.47 0.60
N PRO A 230 5.46 -31.96 -0.50
CA PRO A 230 6.90 -32.03 -0.77
C PRO A 230 7.67 -31.18 0.23
N SER A 231 8.75 -31.74 0.77
CA SER A 231 9.55 -31.12 1.83
C SER A 231 10.90 -30.60 1.33
N THR A 232 11.47 -31.26 0.31
CA THR A 232 12.78 -30.88 -0.25
C THR A 232 12.64 -30.10 -1.56
N ILE A 233 13.70 -29.37 -1.92
CA ILE A 233 13.78 -28.63 -3.19
C ILE A 233 13.52 -29.56 -4.38
N ASP A 234 14.16 -30.73 -4.42
CA ASP A 234 14.01 -31.69 -5.52
C ASP A 234 12.62 -32.30 -5.59
N GLU A 235 11.98 -32.57 -4.44
CA GLU A 235 10.59 -33.05 -4.40
C GLU A 235 9.63 -32.00 -4.97
N LYS A 236 9.81 -30.72 -4.59
CA LYS A 236 9.00 -29.61 -5.12
C LYS A 236 9.15 -29.51 -6.64
N ILE A 237 10.38 -29.51 -7.16
CA ILE A 237 10.63 -29.39 -8.60
C ILE A 237 10.03 -30.58 -9.36
N LYS A 238 10.32 -31.82 -8.93
CA LYS A 238 9.80 -33.03 -9.59
C LYS A 238 8.27 -33.13 -9.50
N GLY A 239 7.69 -32.64 -8.40
CA GLY A 239 6.24 -32.55 -8.22
C GLY A 239 5.61 -31.63 -9.26
N LEU A 240 6.15 -30.41 -9.39
CA LEU A 240 5.71 -29.43 -10.40
C LEU A 240 5.83 -29.98 -11.82
N GLU A 241 7.00 -30.52 -12.19
CA GLU A 241 7.25 -31.08 -13.53
C GLU A 241 6.18 -32.11 -13.92
N LYS A 242 5.83 -33.02 -13.00
CA LYS A 242 4.78 -34.03 -13.23
C LYS A 242 3.40 -33.43 -13.47
N VAL A 243 3.02 -32.38 -12.73
CA VAL A 243 1.70 -31.74 -12.90
C VAL A 243 1.67 -30.93 -14.19
N ILE A 244 2.76 -30.24 -14.51
CA ILE A 244 2.93 -29.49 -15.76
C ILE A 244 2.82 -30.41 -16.97
N ASP A 245 3.53 -31.54 -16.98
CA ASP A 245 3.49 -32.50 -18.09
C ASP A 245 2.08 -33.06 -18.29
N LEU A 246 1.38 -33.36 -17.19
CA LEU A 246 0.00 -33.83 -17.23
C LEU A 246 -0.93 -32.75 -17.79
N ALA A 247 -0.85 -31.52 -17.30
CA ALA A 247 -1.65 -30.40 -17.80
C ALA A 247 -1.40 -30.14 -19.30
N LYS A 248 -0.14 -30.16 -19.74
CA LYS A 248 0.22 -30.06 -21.17
C LYS A 248 -0.36 -31.21 -21.99
N SER A 249 -0.29 -32.45 -21.49
CA SER A 249 -0.84 -33.63 -22.17
C SER A 249 -2.37 -33.56 -22.34
N MET A 250 -3.05 -32.84 -21.44
CA MET A 250 -4.49 -32.56 -21.50
C MET A 250 -4.84 -31.40 -22.44
N GLY A 251 -3.83 -30.65 -22.92
CA GLY A 251 -3.99 -29.56 -23.88
C GLY A 251 -4.04 -28.15 -23.27
N PHE A 252 -3.77 -27.99 -21.97
CA PHE A 252 -3.65 -26.67 -21.36
C PHE A 252 -2.37 -25.97 -21.83
N LYS A 253 -2.50 -24.69 -22.19
CA LYS A 253 -1.39 -23.87 -22.72
C LYS A 253 -0.90 -22.81 -21.74
N LYS A 254 -1.81 -22.24 -20.96
CA LYS A 254 -1.54 -21.18 -19.99
C LYS A 254 -1.24 -21.79 -18.62
N ILE A 255 0.00 -22.24 -18.42
CA ILE A 255 0.43 -22.89 -17.17
C ILE A 255 1.44 -22.01 -16.47
N ILE A 256 1.24 -21.81 -15.17
CA ILE A 256 2.08 -21.05 -14.25
C ILE A 256 2.50 -21.99 -13.14
N ALA A 257 3.77 -21.96 -12.73
CA ALA A 257 4.26 -22.82 -11.67
C ALA A 257 4.39 -22.06 -10.34
N ASP A 258 3.99 -22.71 -9.26
CA ASP A 258 4.23 -22.24 -7.90
C ASP A 258 4.91 -23.33 -7.05
N PRO A 259 6.24 -23.23 -6.81
CA PRO A 259 6.99 -24.08 -5.88
C PRO A 259 6.56 -24.04 -4.41
N ILE A 260 5.59 -23.19 -4.05
CA ILE A 260 5.09 -22.92 -2.71
C ILE A 260 6.16 -22.26 -1.84
N LEU A 261 6.04 -20.94 -1.68
CA LEU A 261 6.81 -20.16 -0.72
C LEU A 261 6.48 -20.61 0.71
N SER A 262 7.49 -20.87 1.52
CA SER A 262 7.30 -21.28 2.91
C SER A 262 7.53 -20.11 3.88
N PRO A 263 6.91 -20.11 5.06
CA PRO A 263 7.21 -19.13 6.09
C PRO A 263 8.69 -19.16 6.52
N PRO A 264 9.20 -18.04 7.07
CA PRO A 264 10.52 -17.98 7.68
C PRO A 264 10.69 -19.04 8.78
N LEU A 265 11.91 -19.58 8.87
CA LEU A 265 12.36 -20.59 9.83
C LEU A 265 11.72 -21.99 9.71
N GLN A 266 10.39 -22.13 9.73
CA GLN A 266 9.73 -23.44 9.77
C GLN A 266 8.57 -23.52 8.76
N PRO A 267 8.67 -24.27 7.65
CA PRO A 267 9.77 -25.18 7.32
C PRO A 267 11.07 -24.49 6.88
N SER A 268 11.05 -23.57 5.90
CA SER A 268 12.19 -22.69 5.55
C SER A 268 11.87 -21.78 4.36
N LEU A 269 11.75 -20.47 4.57
CA LEU A 269 11.63 -19.48 3.49
C LEU A 269 12.82 -19.59 2.52
N LEU A 270 14.05 -19.70 3.03
CA LEU A 270 15.26 -19.75 2.22
C LEU A 270 15.27 -20.94 1.25
N GLU A 271 14.93 -22.14 1.73
CA GLU A 271 14.89 -23.32 0.87
C GLU A 271 13.78 -23.22 -0.17
N SER A 272 12.63 -22.63 0.18
CA SER A 272 11.58 -22.37 -0.80
C SER A 272 12.04 -21.40 -1.90
N LEU A 273 12.75 -20.32 -1.55
CA LEU A 273 13.35 -19.39 -2.52
C LEU A 273 14.40 -20.07 -3.40
N ALA A 274 15.20 -20.99 -2.83
CA ALA A 274 16.13 -21.80 -3.61
C ALA A 274 15.39 -22.70 -4.61
N ALA A 275 14.23 -23.25 -4.23
CA ALA A 275 13.38 -24.01 -5.17
C ALA A 275 12.85 -23.14 -6.31
N TYR A 276 12.42 -21.89 -6.05
CA TYR A 276 12.08 -20.94 -7.13
C TYR A 276 13.25 -20.69 -8.06
N TYR A 277 14.44 -20.41 -7.51
CA TYR A 277 15.63 -20.15 -8.30
C TYR A 277 16.02 -21.34 -9.18
N GLU A 278 16.10 -22.53 -8.60
CA GLU A 278 16.43 -23.77 -9.33
C GLU A 278 15.40 -24.09 -10.40
N PHE A 279 14.09 -23.95 -10.09
CA PHE A 279 13.04 -24.17 -11.07
C PHE A 279 13.12 -23.17 -12.22
N SER A 280 13.31 -21.88 -11.93
CA SER A 280 13.40 -20.81 -12.95
C SER A 280 14.54 -21.05 -13.95
N LYS A 281 15.63 -21.66 -13.50
CA LYS A 281 16.77 -22.03 -14.36
C LYS A 281 16.49 -23.22 -15.24
N ARG A 282 15.78 -24.23 -14.71
CA ARG A 282 15.44 -25.46 -15.44
C ARG A 282 14.32 -25.22 -16.45
N HIS A 283 13.40 -24.31 -16.15
CA HIS A 283 12.17 -24.05 -16.92
C HIS A 283 11.99 -22.55 -17.20
N PRO A 284 12.86 -21.92 -18.01
CA PRO A 284 12.82 -20.47 -18.24
C PRO A 284 11.56 -19.99 -18.99
N ASP A 285 10.87 -20.89 -19.69
CA ASP A 285 9.67 -20.60 -20.48
C ASP A 285 8.36 -20.77 -19.68
N ILE A 286 8.44 -21.11 -18.39
CA ILE A 286 7.28 -21.30 -17.52
C ILE A 286 7.19 -20.11 -16.55
N PRO A 287 6.13 -19.29 -16.61
CA PRO A 287 5.95 -18.20 -15.67
C PRO A 287 5.79 -18.73 -14.24
N LEU A 288 6.29 -17.94 -13.28
CA LEU A 288 6.26 -18.28 -11.86
C LEU A 288 5.28 -17.39 -11.10
N MET A 289 4.58 -17.99 -10.16
CA MET A 289 3.76 -17.32 -9.16
C MET A 289 4.32 -17.56 -7.76
N MET A 290 4.27 -16.53 -6.91
CA MET A 290 4.76 -16.61 -5.54
C MET A 290 3.73 -16.03 -4.56
N GLY A 291 3.24 -16.87 -3.64
CA GLY A 291 2.42 -16.44 -2.51
C GLY A 291 3.25 -15.79 -1.40
N VAL A 292 3.26 -14.46 -1.34
CA VAL A 292 4.02 -13.71 -0.32
C VAL A 292 3.32 -13.68 1.05
N GLY A 293 2.04 -14.04 1.10
CA GLY A 293 1.24 -14.13 2.34
C GLY A 293 1.92 -14.95 3.43
N ASN A 294 2.57 -16.06 3.07
CA ASN A 294 3.31 -16.91 4.01
C ASN A 294 4.50 -16.20 4.70
N ALA A 295 5.05 -15.16 4.08
CA ALA A 295 6.09 -14.33 4.69
C ALA A 295 5.49 -13.22 5.55
N THR A 296 4.42 -12.58 5.10
CA THR A 296 3.81 -11.42 5.78
C THR A 296 2.96 -11.80 7.00
N GLU A 297 2.24 -12.92 6.95
CA GLU A 297 1.25 -13.28 7.98
C GLU A 297 1.86 -14.01 9.18
N LEU A 298 2.88 -14.83 8.92
CA LEU A 298 3.49 -15.76 9.88
C LEU A 298 4.70 -15.14 10.61
N MET A 299 4.67 -13.82 10.78
CA MET A 299 5.61 -13.05 11.59
C MET A 299 4.87 -11.93 12.36
N ASP A 300 5.43 -11.49 13.48
CA ASP A 300 4.95 -10.32 14.23
C ASP A 300 5.86 -9.10 13.95
N VAL A 301 5.91 -8.72 12.67
CA VAL A 301 6.57 -7.52 12.16
C VAL A 301 5.66 -6.83 11.14
N ASP A 302 5.89 -5.54 10.84
CA ASP A 302 5.05 -4.82 9.87
C ASP A 302 5.23 -5.38 8.45
N SER A 303 4.12 -5.76 7.81
CA SER A 303 4.07 -6.32 6.45
C SER A 303 4.71 -5.41 5.42
N ILE A 304 4.66 -4.09 5.65
CA ILE A 304 5.21 -3.05 4.78
C ILE A 304 6.67 -3.32 4.40
N GLY A 305 7.51 -3.70 5.39
CA GLY A 305 8.92 -3.99 5.16
C GLY A 305 9.15 -5.34 4.46
N ILE A 306 8.35 -6.34 4.82
CA ILE A 306 8.40 -7.67 4.20
C ILE A 306 8.00 -7.58 2.72
N ASN A 307 6.90 -6.89 2.40
CA ASN A 307 6.44 -6.67 1.03
C ASN A 307 7.50 -6.00 0.17
N GLY A 308 8.19 -4.97 0.71
CA GLY A 308 9.31 -4.33 0.02
C GLY A 308 10.45 -5.30 -0.31
N LEU A 309 10.86 -6.13 0.65
CA LEU A 309 11.91 -7.13 0.45
C LEU A 309 11.47 -8.25 -0.52
N MET A 310 10.27 -8.78 -0.35
CA MET A 310 9.74 -9.86 -1.18
C MET A 310 9.52 -9.43 -2.62
N ALA A 311 9.06 -8.19 -2.87
CA ALA A 311 8.95 -7.65 -4.22
C ALA A 311 10.34 -7.49 -4.88
N ALA A 312 11.38 -7.13 -4.13
CA ALA A 312 12.75 -7.08 -4.63
C ALA A 312 13.26 -8.47 -5.05
N ILE A 313 13.12 -9.47 -4.17
CA ILE A 313 13.51 -10.86 -4.43
C ILE A 313 12.72 -11.43 -5.62
N ALA A 314 11.41 -11.17 -5.67
CA ALA A 314 10.56 -11.58 -6.78
C ALA A 314 11.00 -10.95 -8.12
N ALA A 315 11.44 -9.69 -8.10
CA ALA A 315 11.99 -9.04 -9.27
C ALA A 315 13.33 -9.65 -9.71
N GLU A 316 14.20 -10.03 -8.77
CA GLU A 316 15.46 -10.73 -9.07
C GLU A 316 15.22 -12.13 -9.65
N LEU A 317 14.22 -12.85 -9.13
CA LEU A 317 13.80 -14.17 -9.60
C LEU A 317 12.88 -14.13 -10.82
N ASP A 318 12.63 -12.96 -11.40
CA ASP A 318 11.82 -12.81 -12.61
C ASP A 318 10.38 -13.34 -12.45
N ILE A 319 9.84 -13.30 -11.23
CA ILE A 319 8.48 -13.76 -10.90
C ILE A 319 7.45 -12.99 -11.71
N SER A 320 6.47 -13.71 -12.25
CA SER A 320 5.41 -13.13 -13.08
C SER A 320 4.23 -12.66 -12.24
N MET A 321 3.90 -13.37 -11.16
CA MET A 321 2.73 -13.08 -10.34
C MET A 321 3.03 -13.19 -8.84
N LEU A 322 2.50 -12.28 -8.03
CA LEU A 322 2.62 -12.27 -6.58
C LEU A 322 1.23 -12.30 -5.95
N LEU A 323 0.96 -13.31 -5.13
CA LEU A 323 -0.30 -13.45 -4.39
C LEU A 323 -0.16 -12.94 -2.97
N THR A 324 -1.10 -12.13 -2.55
CA THR A 324 -1.21 -11.67 -1.16
C THR A 324 -2.66 -11.53 -0.73
N THR A 325 -2.87 -11.41 0.57
CA THR A 325 -4.18 -11.22 1.19
C THR A 325 -4.08 -10.33 2.43
N GLU A 326 -5.25 -9.96 2.95
CA GLU A 326 -5.42 -9.23 4.20
C GLU A 326 -6.16 -10.11 5.22
N ALA A 327 -5.67 -11.32 5.52
CA ALA A 327 -6.40 -12.29 6.34
C ALA A 327 -6.48 -11.93 7.84
N SER A 328 -5.71 -10.92 8.29
CA SER A 328 -5.66 -10.55 9.70
C SER A 328 -5.50 -9.04 9.91
N ASN A 329 -5.72 -8.58 11.16
CA ASN A 329 -5.44 -7.20 11.52
C ASN A 329 -3.98 -6.77 11.28
N LYS A 330 -3.03 -7.72 11.28
CA LYS A 330 -1.60 -7.44 11.04
C LYS A 330 -1.30 -7.19 9.56
N THR A 331 -2.11 -7.76 8.67
CA THR A 331 -1.94 -7.68 7.22
C THR A 331 -2.96 -6.77 6.54
N ARG A 332 -3.71 -5.98 7.30
CA ARG A 332 -4.57 -4.95 6.70
C ARG A 332 -3.73 -3.90 5.96
N GLY A 333 -4.08 -3.63 4.71
CA GLY A 333 -3.33 -2.78 3.79
C GLY A 333 -2.24 -3.52 2.99
N CYS A 334 -2.03 -4.82 3.22
CA CYS A 334 -0.95 -5.60 2.60
C CYS A 334 -1.06 -5.62 1.06
N VAL A 335 -2.27 -5.60 0.49
CA VAL A 335 -2.46 -5.55 -0.97
C VAL A 335 -1.93 -4.23 -1.53
N LYS A 336 -2.28 -3.10 -0.89
CA LYS A 336 -1.79 -1.77 -1.29
C LYS A 336 -0.27 -1.66 -1.13
N GLU A 337 0.26 -2.17 -0.03
CA GLU A 337 1.71 -2.21 0.23
C GLU A 337 2.44 -2.97 -0.88
N LEU A 338 1.96 -4.16 -1.26
CA LEU A 338 2.56 -4.96 -2.31
C LEU A 338 2.46 -4.29 -3.69
N CYS A 339 1.33 -3.65 -4.01
CA CYS A 339 1.17 -2.89 -5.24
C CYS A 339 2.21 -1.76 -5.37
N ILE A 340 2.49 -1.05 -4.27
CA ILE A 340 3.55 -0.03 -4.23
C ILE A 340 4.93 -0.68 -4.34
N ALA A 341 5.18 -1.78 -3.62
CA ALA A 341 6.43 -2.51 -3.63
C ALA A 341 6.81 -3.00 -5.04
N VAL A 342 5.85 -3.55 -5.79
CA VAL A 342 6.03 -4.02 -7.16
C VAL A 342 6.43 -2.87 -8.09
N LYS A 343 5.76 -1.72 -8.01
CA LYS A 343 6.13 -0.53 -8.79
C LYS A 343 7.56 -0.08 -8.48
N MET A 344 7.92 -0.06 -7.20
CA MET A 344 9.27 0.25 -6.76
C MET A 344 10.30 -0.75 -7.30
N ALA A 345 9.99 -2.05 -7.30
CA ALA A 345 10.85 -3.10 -7.82
C ALA A 345 11.04 -3.03 -9.34
N LYS A 346 9.97 -2.80 -10.11
CA LYS A 346 10.01 -2.61 -11.57
C LYS A 346 10.94 -1.45 -11.96
N LEU A 347 10.76 -0.29 -11.34
CA LEU A 347 11.59 0.90 -11.57
C LEU A 347 13.06 0.64 -11.21
N SER A 348 13.30 0.04 -10.05
CA SER A 348 14.65 -0.24 -9.56
C SER A 348 15.39 -1.21 -10.48
N LYS A 349 14.70 -2.25 -10.95
CA LYS A 349 15.23 -3.23 -11.90
C LYS A 349 15.54 -2.61 -13.26
N ARG A 350 14.62 -1.82 -13.83
CA ARG A 350 14.85 -1.09 -15.10
C ARG A 350 16.09 -0.19 -15.01
N ARG A 351 16.24 0.52 -13.89
CA ARG A 351 17.35 1.45 -13.64
C ARG A 351 18.65 0.76 -13.22
N SER A 352 18.63 -0.55 -12.96
CA SER A 352 19.75 -1.29 -12.35
C SER A 352 20.28 -0.61 -11.07
N LYS A 353 19.37 -0.18 -10.20
CA LYS A 353 19.67 0.54 -8.96
C LYS A 353 18.97 -0.09 -7.77
N PRO A 354 19.49 0.13 -6.54
CA PRO A 354 18.77 -0.25 -5.32
C PRO A 354 17.39 0.41 -5.24
N MET A 355 16.48 -0.21 -4.49
CA MET A 355 15.10 0.27 -4.27
C MET A 355 15.06 1.48 -3.31
N LYS A 356 15.68 2.58 -3.72
CA LYS A 356 15.88 3.82 -2.97
C LYS A 356 15.69 5.02 -3.89
N ASP A 357 15.39 6.17 -3.29
CA ASP A 357 15.34 7.49 -3.94
C ASP A 357 14.27 7.65 -5.05
N LEU A 358 13.27 6.75 -5.06
CA LEU A 358 12.05 6.82 -5.85
C LEU A 358 11.06 7.85 -5.27
N SER A 359 10.12 8.31 -6.10
CA SER A 359 8.96 9.11 -5.65
C SER A 359 8.07 8.32 -4.69
N LEU A 360 7.94 7.01 -4.93
CA LEU A 360 7.24 6.05 -4.09
C LEU A 360 8.00 5.74 -2.79
N SER A 361 7.25 5.32 -1.77
CA SER A 361 7.82 4.89 -0.49
C SER A 361 6.88 3.97 0.27
N LEU A 362 7.47 3.01 0.96
CA LEU A 362 6.84 2.16 1.96
C LEU A 362 7.22 2.60 3.39
N LEU A 363 7.66 3.84 3.61
CA LEU A 363 7.93 4.33 4.96
C LEU A 363 6.65 4.94 5.55
N ALA A 364 6.12 4.32 6.61
CA ALA A 364 4.91 4.78 7.30
C ALA A 364 5.18 5.39 8.68
N ILE A 365 6.08 4.79 9.47
CA ILE A 365 6.44 5.27 10.82
C ILE A 365 7.69 6.17 10.79
N LYS A 366 8.53 6.01 9.76
CA LYS A 366 9.79 6.72 9.63
C LYS A 366 9.69 7.73 8.49
N ASP A 367 10.39 8.85 8.64
CA ASP A 367 10.52 9.81 7.56
C ASP A 367 11.80 9.57 6.75
N LYS A 368 11.76 9.86 5.44
CA LYS A 368 12.96 9.88 4.60
C LYS A 368 13.96 10.95 5.07
N ARG A 369 13.46 12.02 5.71
CA ARG A 369 14.22 13.20 6.13
C ARG A 369 13.61 13.77 7.40
N ASP A 370 14.47 14.25 8.30
CA ASP A 370 14.01 15.05 9.43
C ASP A 370 13.77 16.49 8.96
N LEU A 371 12.50 16.89 8.93
CA LEU A 371 12.07 18.24 8.57
C LEU A 371 11.75 19.08 9.81
N THR A 372 12.03 18.56 11.01
CA THR A 372 11.81 19.23 12.28
C THR A 372 12.66 20.49 12.35
N LEU A 373 12.04 21.61 12.69
CA LEU A 373 12.77 22.84 12.97
C LEU A 373 13.59 22.62 14.25
N PRO A 374 14.92 22.79 14.23
CA PRO A 374 15.73 22.59 15.43
C PRO A 374 15.36 23.66 16.47
N PRO A 375 15.48 23.38 17.77
CA PRO A 375 15.19 24.37 18.82
C PRO A 375 15.95 25.69 18.66
N THR A 376 17.15 25.66 18.05
CA THR A 376 17.97 26.84 17.74
C THR A 376 17.35 27.76 16.68
N ALA A 377 16.39 27.29 15.88
CA ALA A 377 15.69 28.10 14.90
C ALA A 377 14.58 28.98 15.51
N ILE A 378 14.24 28.77 16.78
CA ILE A 378 13.26 29.55 17.53
C ILE A 378 14.03 30.26 18.66
N GLU A 379 13.77 31.55 18.87
CA GLU A 379 14.32 32.25 20.03
C GLU A 379 13.65 31.70 21.31
N VAL A 380 14.34 30.78 21.98
CA VAL A 380 13.86 30.18 23.23
C VAL A 380 14.42 30.99 24.39
N ARG A 381 13.56 31.77 25.05
CA ARG A 381 13.85 32.30 26.40
C ARG A 381 13.84 31.15 27.42
N GLU A 382 14.42 31.36 28.60
CA GLU A 382 14.52 30.36 29.68
C GLU A 382 13.24 29.52 29.82
N PRO A 383 13.25 28.22 29.45
CA PRO A 383 12.03 27.42 29.38
C PRO A 383 11.51 27.07 30.77
N VAL A 384 10.22 27.31 31.02
CA VAL A 384 9.55 26.90 32.26
C VAL A 384 9.11 25.45 32.14
N LYS A 385 9.43 24.62 33.16
CA LYS A 385 9.03 23.21 33.19
C LYS A 385 7.51 23.09 33.41
N ALA A 386 6.83 22.41 32.49
CA ALA A 386 5.39 22.16 32.58
C ALA A 386 5.05 21.28 33.80
N SER A 387 3.90 21.55 34.43
CA SER A 387 3.35 20.74 35.53
C SER A 387 1.91 20.33 35.22
N ARG A 388 1.52 19.15 35.71
CA ARG A 388 0.16 18.62 35.51
C ARG A 388 -0.77 19.17 36.60
N LYS A 389 -1.92 19.71 36.20
CA LYS A 389 -3.00 20.07 37.13
C LYS A 389 -3.55 18.81 37.81
N ALA A 390 -3.67 18.83 39.14
CA ALA A 390 -4.01 17.64 39.94
C ALA A 390 -5.46 17.17 39.75
N SER A 391 -6.39 18.06 39.39
CA SER A 391 -7.80 17.72 39.15
C SER A 391 -8.38 18.46 37.96
N ARG A 392 -9.28 17.78 37.24
CA ARG A 392 -10.11 18.35 36.17
C ARG A 392 -11.55 18.41 36.66
N THR A 393 -12.16 19.58 36.60
CA THR A 393 -13.58 19.74 36.92
C THR A 393 -14.42 19.22 35.75
N PRO A 394 -15.49 18.44 35.98
CA PRO A 394 -16.39 18.01 34.92
C PRO A 394 -17.03 19.19 34.20
N ASP A 395 -17.22 19.06 32.89
CA ASP A 395 -17.87 20.09 32.08
C ASP A 395 -19.39 20.13 32.37
N PRO A 396 -19.97 21.30 32.69
CA PRO A 396 -21.41 21.43 32.93
C PRO A 396 -22.30 21.00 31.74
N ALA A 397 -21.78 21.04 30.52
CA ALA A 397 -22.53 20.63 29.34
C ALA A 397 -22.73 19.11 29.28
N GLY A 398 -21.80 18.34 29.82
CA GLY A 398 -21.80 16.88 29.75
C GLY A 398 -20.42 16.29 29.51
N TYR A 399 -20.39 15.05 29.01
CA TYR A 399 -19.14 14.37 28.62
C TYR A 399 -19.27 13.73 27.23
N ILE A 400 -18.12 13.52 26.58
CA ILE A 400 -18.05 12.91 25.25
C ILE A 400 -17.46 11.49 25.34
N LYS A 401 -18.12 10.54 24.70
CA LYS A 401 -17.55 9.22 24.39
C LYS A 401 -17.20 9.15 22.92
N ILE A 402 -15.99 8.71 22.62
CA ILE A 402 -15.48 8.61 21.25
C ILE A 402 -15.29 7.14 20.91
N THR A 403 -15.65 6.77 19.69
CA THR A 403 -15.30 5.46 19.10
C THR A 403 -15.02 5.65 17.61
N ILE A 404 -14.53 4.61 16.95
CA ILE A 404 -14.23 4.62 15.52
C ILE A 404 -14.95 3.47 14.80
N ASP A 405 -15.48 3.76 13.62
CA ASP A 405 -15.95 2.75 12.68
C ASP A 405 -14.90 2.61 11.57
N LYS A 406 -14.10 1.55 11.65
CA LYS A 406 -13.02 1.29 10.70
C LYS A 406 -13.52 0.97 9.29
N LYS A 407 -14.70 0.35 9.16
CA LYS A 407 -15.27 -0.02 7.85
C LYS A 407 -15.76 1.21 7.10
N ARG A 408 -16.42 2.12 7.83
CA ARG A 408 -16.92 3.38 7.26
C ARG A 408 -15.84 4.48 7.22
N GLY A 409 -14.72 4.30 7.92
CA GLY A 409 -13.63 5.27 7.98
C GLY A 409 -13.99 6.54 8.76
N VAL A 410 -14.87 6.43 9.77
CA VAL A 410 -15.41 7.59 10.51
C VAL A 410 -15.21 7.48 12.01
N ILE A 411 -15.09 8.64 12.66
CA ILE A 411 -15.08 8.83 14.11
C ILE A 411 -16.51 9.14 14.54
N LEU A 412 -16.95 8.51 15.63
CA LEU A 412 -18.24 8.77 16.26
C LEU A 412 -18.02 9.40 17.64
N ALA A 413 -18.48 10.64 17.81
CA ALA A 413 -18.41 11.39 19.06
C ALA A 413 -19.81 11.57 19.65
N SER A 414 -20.08 10.85 20.74
CA SER A 414 -21.39 10.82 21.38
C SER A 414 -21.39 11.68 22.65
N HIS A 415 -22.26 12.69 22.68
CA HIS A 415 -22.39 13.60 23.82
C HIS A 415 -23.48 13.13 24.80
N PHE A 416 -23.14 13.11 26.08
CA PHE A 416 -24.01 12.69 27.16
C PHE A 416 -24.18 13.79 28.20
N LYS A 417 -25.43 14.03 28.60
CA LYS A 417 -25.77 14.92 29.72
C LYS A 417 -26.60 14.18 30.76
N ALA A 418 -26.18 14.22 32.02
CA ALA A 418 -26.81 13.48 33.12
C ALA A 418 -27.04 11.98 32.78
N GLY A 419 -26.08 11.35 32.11
CA GLY A 419 -26.13 9.94 31.71
C GLY A 419 -26.97 9.62 30.48
N LYS A 420 -27.65 10.61 29.87
CA LYS A 420 -28.46 10.40 28.66
C LYS A 420 -27.71 10.83 27.41
N LEU A 421 -27.73 9.99 26.38
CA LEU A 421 -27.24 10.36 25.04
C LEU A 421 -28.10 11.50 24.51
N THR A 422 -27.47 12.59 24.09
CA THR A 422 -28.15 13.77 23.54
C THR A 422 -27.98 13.88 22.03
N CYS A 423 -26.79 13.56 21.53
CA CYS A 423 -26.51 13.47 20.11
C CYS A 423 -25.22 12.67 19.86
N THR A 424 -25.06 12.18 18.64
CA THR A 424 -23.82 11.61 18.13
C THR A 424 -23.43 12.39 16.88
N LEU A 425 -22.19 12.85 16.84
CA LEU A 425 -21.59 13.47 15.67
C LEU A 425 -20.70 12.44 14.98
N GLU A 426 -20.65 12.53 13.66
CA GLU A 426 -19.85 11.68 12.80
C GLU A 426 -18.95 12.54 11.92
N GLY A 427 -17.71 12.13 11.74
CA GLY A 427 -16.77 12.79 10.83
C GLY A 427 -15.49 12.00 10.64
N SER A 428 -14.77 12.25 9.54
CA SER A 428 -13.48 11.60 9.26
C SER A 428 -12.28 12.39 9.81
N LYS A 429 -12.49 13.63 10.25
CA LYS A 429 -11.45 14.51 10.81
C LYS A 429 -11.83 14.97 12.20
N ALA A 430 -10.85 15.08 13.09
CA ALA A 430 -11.04 15.58 14.44
C ALA A 430 -11.55 17.03 14.44
N GLU A 431 -11.03 17.86 13.54
CA GLU A 431 -11.38 19.29 13.39
C GLU A 431 -12.86 19.51 13.17
N ASP A 432 -13.43 18.86 12.15
CA ASP A 432 -14.85 18.95 11.83
C ASP A 432 -15.75 18.62 13.05
N ILE A 433 -15.31 17.65 13.86
CA ILE A 433 -16.08 17.19 15.02
C ILE A 433 -15.96 18.15 16.18
N TYR A 434 -14.75 18.57 16.58
CA TYR A 434 -14.63 19.49 17.73
C TYR A 434 -15.20 20.87 17.42
N ASP A 435 -15.13 21.35 16.19
CA ASP A 435 -15.73 22.62 15.78
C ASP A 435 -17.26 22.57 15.90
N GLU A 436 -17.87 21.46 15.48
CA GLU A 436 -19.32 21.29 15.61
C GLU A 436 -19.75 21.08 17.08
N LEU A 437 -18.94 20.42 17.92
CA LEU A 437 -19.19 20.33 19.36
C LEU A 437 -19.17 21.71 20.03
N ILE A 438 -18.19 22.55 19.68
CA ILE A 438 -18.07 23.93 20.20
C ILE A 438 -19.23 24.79 19.73
N LYS A 439 -19.54 24.76 18.42
CA LYS A 439 -20.64 25.52 17.82
C LYS A 439 -22.00 25.19 18.43
N ARG A 440 -22.21 23.93 18.84
CA ARG A 440 -23.45 23.49 19.51
C ARG A 440 -23.45 23.74 21.03
N GLY A 441 -22.36 24.27 21.61
CA GLY A 441 -22.24 24.49 23.05
C GLY A 441 -22.24 23.21 23.87
N LEU A 442 -21.78 22.09 23.28
CA LEU A 442 -21.71 20.78 23.94
C LEU A 442 -20.42 20.60 24.76
N ILE A 443 -19.51 21.56 24.66
CA ILE A 443 -18.30 21.69 25.47
C ILE A 443 -18.26 23.15 25.92
N THR A 444 -18.13 23.38 27.23
CA THR A 444 -18.15 24.74 27.81
C THR A 444 -16.88 25.11 28.57
N THR A 445 -15.97 24.16 28.78
CA THR A 445 -14.72 24.38 29.52
C THR A 445 -13.49 24.15 28.64
N LEU A 446 -12.43 24.96 28.84
CA LEU A 446 -11.17 24.84 28.09
C LEU A 446 -10.45 23.51 28.38
N ASP A 447 -10.49 23.04 29.63
CA ASP A 447 -9.89 21.75 30.03
C ASP A 447 -10.55 20.58 29.28
N HIS A 448 -11.87 20.61 29.09
CA HIS A 448 -12.61 19.59 28.34
C HIS A 448 -12.38 19.72 26.82
N ALA A 449 -12.35 20.93 26.28
CA ALA A 449 -12.03 21.17 24.86
C ALA A 449 -10.64 20.61 24.50
N ALA A 450 -9.61 20.86 25.32
CA ALA A 450 -8.26 20.35 25.11
C ALA A 450 -8.21 18.80 25.19
N TYR A 451 -8.94 18.20 26.12
CA TYR A 451 -9.05 16.75 26.24
C TYR A 451 -9.75 16.12 25.04
N VAL A 452 -10.91 16.65 24.64
CA VAL A 452 -11.67 16.13 23.49
C VAL A 452 -10.87 16.28 22.20
N GLY A 453 -10.18 17.41 22.00
CA GLY A 453 -9.28 17.60 20.86
C GLY A 453 -8.16 16.55 20.80
N LYS A 454 -7.51 16.26 21.94
CA LYS A 454 -6.50 15.19 22.04
C LYS A 454 -7.08 13.83 21.64
N GLU A 455 -8.22 13.45 22.22
CA GLU A 455 -8.82 12.13 22.01
C GLU A 455 -9.38 11.96 20.59
N LEU A 456 -9.99 12.99 20.01
CA LEU A 456 -10.45 12.99 18.62
C LEU A 456 -9.27 12.87 17.65
N TYR A 457 -8.17 13.60 17.86
CA TYR A 457 -6.98 13.46 17.02
C TYR A 457 -6.35 12.07 17.15
N LYS A 458 -6.34 11.48 18.35
CA LYS A 458 -5.90 10.10 18.56
C LYS A 458 -6.81 9.09 17.82
N ALA A 459 -8.13 9.32 17.82
CA ALA A 459 -9.09 8.52 17.07
C ALA A 459 -8.87 8.63 15.55
N GLU A 460 -8.63 9.85 15.05
CA GLU A 460 -8.28 10.11 13.65
C GLU A 460 -6.99 9.39 13.25
N LEU A 461 -5.94 9.49 14.08
CA LEU A 461 -4.67 8.80 13.84
C LEU A 461 -4.84 7.28 13.87
N ALA A 462 -5.64 6.76 14.81
CA ALA A 462 -5.97 5.34 14.87
C ALA A 462 -6.71 4.87 13.63
N LEU A 463 -7.63 5.65 13.05
CA LEU A 463 -8.27 5.34 11.77
C LEU A 463 -7.27 5.33 10.61
N LYS A 464 -6.42 6.35 10.50
CA LYS A 464 -5.41 6.47 9.43
C LYS A 464 -4.43 5.31 9.41
N LEU A 465 -4.01 4.85 10.59
CA LEU A 465 -3.12 3.69 10.76
C LEU A 465 -3.90 2.36 10.90
N GLY A 466 -5.23 2.45 10.92
CA GLY A 466 -6.20 1.43 11.34
C GLY A 466 -5.87 0.71 12.67
N LYS A 467 -5.12 1.35 13.56
CA LYS A 467 -4.86 0.84 14.91
C LYS A 467 -6.15 0.78 15.73
N SER A 468 -6.08 0.05 16.85
CA SER A 468 -7.16 0.06 17.84
C SER A 468 -7.14 1.40 18.56
N TYR A 469 -8.33 1.97 18.75
CA TYR A 469 -8.54 3.16 19.57
C TYR A 469 -9.27 2.75 20.83
N VAL A 470 -8.69 3.09 21.98
CA VAL A 470 -9.34 3.01 23.28
C VAL A 470 -9.22 4.40 23.90
N GLN A 471 -10.37 4.99 24.26
CA GLN A 471 -10.39 6.30 24.90
C GLN A 471 -9.62 6.24 26.23
N ASP A 472 -8.89 7.31 26.55
CA ASP A 472 -8.01 7.42 27.72
C ASP A 472 -6.74 6.56 27.74
N GLU A 473 -6.58 5.61 26.82
CA GLU A 473 -5.33 4.83 26.65
C GLU A 473 -4.43 5.43 25.56
N ASP A 474 -3.12 5.34 25.70
CA ASP A 474 -2.21 5.79 24.64
C ASP A 474 -2.31 4.89 23.41
N LEU A 475 -2.03 5.45 22.23
CA LEU A 475 -2.00 4.66 21.00
C LEU A 475 -0.78 3.73 21.03
N ASP A 476 -1.01 2.44 20.91
CA ASP A 476 0.06 1.44 20.99
C ASP A 476 0.86 1.37 19.67
N PHE A 477 2.11 1.83 19.69
CA PHE A 477 3.08 1.68 18.60
C PHE A 477 4.09 0.54 18.87
N GLY A 478 3.69 -0.44 19.67
CA GLY A 478 4.44 -1.66 19.95
C GLY A 478 5.76 -1.37 20.66
N PHE A 479 6.86 -1.87 20.08
CA PHE A 479 8.20 -1.73 20.67
C PHE A 479 8.67 -0.27 20.77
N THR A 480 8.03 0.67 20.08
CA THR A 480 8.37 2.10 20.17
C THR A 480 7.66 2.83 21.30
N SER A 481 6.55 2.29 21.83
CA SER A 481 5.78 2.89 22.92
C SER A 481 6.21 2.43 24.31
N LYS A 482 6.91 1.30 24.42
CA LYS A 482 7.45 0.79 25.69
C LYS A 482 8.80 1.46 25.96
N SER A 483 8.80 2.50 26.79
CA SER A 483 10.00 3.09 27.40
C SER A 483 10.04 2.76 28.88
#